data_AF-A0A352PNJ6-F1
#
_entry.id   AF-A0A352PNJ6-F1
#
_cell.length_a   1.000
_cell.length_b   1.000
_cell.length_c   1.000
_cell.angle_alpha   90.00
_cell.angle_beta   90.00
_cell.angle_gamma   90.00
#
_symmetry.space_group_name_H-M   'P 1'
#
loop_
_entity.id
_entity.type
_entity.pdbx_description
1 polymer ?
#
loop_
_entity_poly.entity_id
_entity_poly.type
_entity_poly.pdbx_seq_one_letter_code
_entity_poly.pdbx_strand_id
1 'polypeptide(L)'
;MKIALLIDDKKILTDFDNKSTMVIYECYGELRSFVFKKDIFSFREFYEISYLQKVDCVLLSKITHEQKRKLEDIRMNYFIMPKEDVDSVFDDFFHFDRKRVDYRSELAEHQQFPTPFELSHDFNIGYVDDDDIGGS
;
A
#
# COMPACT_ATOMS: atom_id res chain seq x y z
N MET A 1 -4.84 4.19 2.64
CA MET A 1 -3.71 3.62 1.85
C MET A 1 -4.27 2.90 0.64
N LYS A 2 -3.71 3.07 -0.55
CA LYS A 2 -4.08 2.35 -1.75
C LYS A 2 -3.07 1.26 -2.06
N ILE A 3 -3.57 0.02 -2.08
CA ILE A 3 -2.77 -1.18 -2.25
C ILE A 3 -3.11 -1.80 -3.59
N ALA A 4 -2.08 -2.01 -4.42
CA ALA A 4 -2.21 -2.76 -5.65
C ALA A 4 -1.89 -4.24 -5.45
N LEU A 5 -2.61 -5.08 -6.18
CA LEU A 5 -2.33 -6.50 -6.34
C LEU A 5 -2.34 -6.84 -7.83
N LEU A 6 -1.47 -7.76 -8.23
CA LEU A 6 -1.56 -8.41 -9.53
C LEU A 6 -2.19 -9.78 -9.33
N ILE A 7 -3.27 -10.07 -10.05
CA ILE A 7 -3.96 -11.35 -9.94
C ILE A 7 -4.13 -12.03 -11.30
N ASP A 8 -4.09 -13.36 -11.30
CA ASP A 8 -4.48 -14.22 -12.40
C ASP A 8 -5.23 -15.43 -11.85
N ASP A 9 -6.38 -15.75 -12.44
CA ASP A 9 -7.28 -16.82 -11.97
C ASP A 9 -7.49 -16.83 -10.43
N LYS A 10 -7.64 -15.63 -9.83
CA LYS A 10 -7.80 -15.35 -8.38
C LYS A 10 -6.56 -15.57 -7.51
N LYS A 11 -5.39 -15.87 -8.09
CA LYS A 11 -4.12 -15.98 -7.38
C LYS A 11 -3.29 -14.71 -7.51
N ILE A 12 -2.62 -14.30 -6.44
CA ILE A 12 -1.66 -13.20 -6.51
C ILE A 12 -0.43 -13.64 -7.28
N LEU A 13 -0.12 -12.86 -8.31
CA LEU A 13 1.02 -13.06 -9.17
C LEU A 13 2.28 -12.35 -8.67
N THR A 14 3.38 -12.81 -9.25
CA THR A 14 4.73 -12.31 -9.04
C THR A 14 5.19 -11.44 -10.20
N ASP A 15 4.43 -11.36 -11.30
CA ASP A 15 4.96 -10.94 -12.59
C ASP A 15 4.16 -9.84 -13.28
N PHE A 16 4.91 -8.86 -13.78
CA PHE A 16 4.45 -7.69 -14.54
C PHE A 16 4.65 -7.85 -16.05
N ASP A 17 5.44 -8.86 -16.46
CA ASP A 17 5.84 -9.06 -17.85
C ASP A 17 4.85 -9.97 -18.62
N ASN A 18 3.96 -10.66 -17.89
CA ASN A 18 2.85 -11.43 -18.44
C ASN A 18 1.51 -10.72 -18.23
N LYS A 19 0.49 -11.12 -19.01
CA LYS A 19 -0.89 -10.63 -18.81
C LYS A 19 -1.30 -10.89 -17.36
N SER A 20 -1.63 -9.83 -16.64
CA SER A 20 -2.14 -9.91 -15.27
C SER A 20 -3.30 -8.95 -15.08
N THR A 21 -4.16 -9.20 -14.11
CA THR A 21 -5.19 -8.25 -13.71
C THR A 21 -4.70 -7.44 -12.54
N MET A 22 -4.51 -6.14 -12.73
CA MET A 22 -4.22 -5.23 -11.62
C MET A 22 -5.53 -4.91 -10.89
N VAL A 23 -5.53 -5.08 -9.57
CA VAL A 23 -6.64 -4.69 -8.68
C VAL A 23 -6.11 -3.73 -7.63
N ILE A 24 -6.82 -2.64 -7.39
CA ILE A 24 -6.47 -1.66 -6.35
C ILE A 24 -7.57 -1.62 -5.30
N TYR A 25 -7.15 -1.74 -4.05
CA TYR A 25 -7.99 -1.56 -2.88
C TYR A 25 -7.57 -0.31 -2.13
N GLU A 26 -8.53 0.46 -1.67
CA GLU A 26 -8.31 1.49 -0.66
C GLU A 26 -8.59 0.90 0.72
N CYS A 27 -7.61 1.02 1.61
CA CYS A 27 -7.58 0.40 2.92
C CYS A 27 -7.55 1.48 4.02
N TYR A 28 -8.40 1.31 5.01
CA TYR A 28 -8.50 2.09 6.24
C TYR A 28 -8.37 1.13 7.43
N GLY A 29 -7.12 0.80 7.81
CA GLY A 29 -6.86 -0.38 8.63
C GLY A 29 -7.28 -1.65 7.89
N GLU A 30 -7.93 -2.59 8.57
CA GLU A 30 -8.43 -3.84 7.98
C GLU A 30 -9.63 -3.66 7.04
N LEU A 31 -10.29 -2.48 7.07
CA LEU A 31 -11.38 -2.18 6.16
C LEU A 31 -10.84 -1.96 4.75
N ARG A 32 -11.37 -2.71 3.78
CA ARG A 32 -10.93 -2.70 2.37
C ARG A 32 -12.09 -2.36 1.46
N SER A 33 -11.88 -1.38 0.58
CA SER A 33 -12.83 -1.01 -0.47
C SER A 33 -12.18 -1.20 -1.84
N PHE A 34 -12.87 -1.88 -2.74
CA PHE A 34 -12.45 -2.01 -4.12
C PHE A 34 -12.52 -0.65 -4.84
N VAL A 35 -11.46 -0.26 -5.55
CA VAL A 35 -11.39 1.02 -6.27
C VAL A 35 -11.26 0.84 -7.77
N PHE A 36 -10.43 -0.12 -8.20
CA PHE A 36 -10.04 -0.21 -9.60
C PHE A 36 -9.67 -1.65 -9.98
N LYS A 37 -10.00 -2.03 -11.23
CA LYS A 37 -9.59 -3.29 -11.85
C LYS A 37 -9.31 -3.07 -13.33
N LYS A 38 -8.16 -3.55 -13.80
CA LYS A 38 -7.82 -3.53 -15.22
C LYS A 38 -6.81 -4.61 -15.55
N ASP A 39 -6.99 -5.26 -16.70
CA ASP A 39 -5.97 -6.12 -17.28
C ASP A 39 -4.78 -5.26 -17.74
N ILE A 40 -3.58 -5.65 -17.34
CA ILE A 40 -2.32 -5.03 -17.74
C ILE A 40 -1.44 -6.04 -18.49
N PHE A 41 -0.64 -5.52 -19.42
CA PHE A 41 0.21 -6.34 -20.30
C PHE A 41 1.70 -6.00 -20.18
N SER A 42 2.05 -5.03 -19.34
CA SER A 42 3.44 -4.64 -19.13
C SER A 42 3.66 -3.91 -17.81
N PHE A 43 4.92 -3.89 -17.35
CA PHE A 43 5.35 -3.06 -16.23
C PHE A 43 5.07 -1.57 -16.45
N ARG A 44 5.15 -1.09 -17.70
CA ARG A 44 4.86 0.31 -18.03
C ARG A 44 3.40 0.66 -17.73
N GLU A 45 2.46 -0.21 -18.10
CA GLU A 45 1.04 0.00 -17.79
C GLU A 45 0.79 -0.03 -16.28
N PHE A 46 1.42 -0.97 -15.56
CA PHE A 46 1.38 -1.00 -14.10
C PHE A 46 1.85 0.34 -13.50
N TYR A 47 2.97 0.87 -13.97
CA TYR A 47 3.51 2.14 -13.49
C TYR A 47 2.56 3.32 -13.75
N GLU A 48 2.08 3.46 -14.99
CA GLU A 48 1.18 4.56 -15.37
C GLU A 48 -0.11 4.55 -14.53
N ILE A 49 -0.71 3.36 -14.34
CA ILE A 49 -1.91 3.21 -13.52
C ILE A 49 -1.61 3.49 -12.06
N SER A 50 -0.51 2.93 -11.52
CA SER A 50 -0.12 3.13 -10.11
C SER A 50 0.11 4.59 -9.79
N TYR A 51 0.76 5.33 -10.70
CA TYR A 51 0.99 6.75 -10.58
C TYR A 51 -0.33 7.55 -10.59
N LEU A 52 -1.20 7.30 -11.57
CA LEU A 52 -2.49 7.99 -11.70
C LEU A 52 -3.43 7.72 -10.52
N GLN A 53 -3.45 6.48 -10.03
CA GLN A 53 -4.30 6.06 -8.92
C GLN A 53 -3.70 6.42 -7.56
N LYS A 54 -2.45 6.89 -7.51
CA LYS A 54 -1.68 7.15 -6.28
C LYS A 54 -1.61 5.91 -5.39
N VAL A 55 -1.16 4.79 -5.97
CA VAL A 55 -0.91 3.54 -5.24
C VAL A 55 0.26 3.76 -4.29
N ASP A 56 0.08 3.39 -3.02
CA ASP A 56 1.09 3.53 -1.98
C ASP A 56 2.05 2.34 -1.94
N CYS A 57 1.53 1.13 -2.21
CA CYS A 57 2.32 -0.10 -2.26
C CYS A 57 1.69 -1.19 -3.14
N VAL A 58 2.50 -2.19 -3.50
CA VAL A 58 2.06 -3.42 -4.17
C VAL A 58 2.30 -4.65 -3.30
N LEU A 59 1.31 -5.56 -3.23
CA LEU A 59 1.48 -6.87 -2.60
C LEU A 59 1.77 -7.92 -3.69
N LEU A 60 2.84 -8.68 -3.51
CA LEU A 60 3.32 -9.67 -4.45
C LEU A 60 3.54 -10.99 -3.73
N SER A 61 3.33 -12.13 -4.41
CA SER A 61 3.56 -13.43 -3.79
C SER A 61 5.05 -13.81 -3.72
N LYS A 62 5.81 -13.36 -4.71
CA LYS A 62 7.28 -13.44 -4.88
C LYS A 62 7.70 -12.33 -5.83
N ILE A 63 9.02 -12.10 -5.94
CA ILE A 63 9.58 -11.13 -6.88
C ILE A 63 10.93 -11.63 -7.41
N THR A 64 11.21 -11.38 -8.69
CA THR A 64 12.53 -11.61 -9.28
C THR A 64 13.46 -10.43 -9.05
N HIS A 65 14.77 -10.61 -9.22
CA HIS A 65 15.74 -9.52 -9.07
C HIS A 65 15.51 -8.39 -10.10
N GLU A 66 15.06 -8.72 -11.31
CA GLU A 66 14.76 -7.73 -12.33
C GLU A 66 13.54 -6.88 -11.95
N GLN A 67 12.45 -7.52 -11.52
CA GLN A 67 11.23 -6.84 -11.08
C GLN A 67 11.46 -5.98 -9.84
N LYS A 68 12.28 -6.49 -8.91
CA LYS A 68 12.70 -5.74 -7.74
C LYS A 68 13.36 -4.42 -8.16
N ARG A 69 14.34 -4.48 -9.05
CA ARG A 69 15.02 -3.29 -9.57
C ARG A 69 14.03 -2.33 -10.25
N LYS A 70 13.11 -2.84 -11.07
CA LYS A 70 12.06 -2.03 -11.72
C LYS A 70 11.20 -1.28 -10.69
N LEU A 71 10.81 -1.90 -9.57
CA LEU A 71 10.03 -1.27 -8.51
C LEU A 71 10.84 -0.25 -7.69
N GLU A 72 12.11 -0.54 -7.41
CA GLU A 72 13.05 0.38 -6.74
C GLU A 72 13.30 1.63 -7.59
N ASP A 73 13.49 1.47 -8.91
CA ASP A 73 13.70 2.57 -9.85
C ASP A 73 12.53 3.59 -9.83
N ILE A 74 11.29 3.11 -9.64
CA ILE A 74 10.10 3.96 -9.52
C ILE A 74 9.73 4.34 -8.09
N ARG A 75 10.55 3.93 -7.10
CA ARG A 75 10.33 4.13 -5.66
C ARG A 75 8.97 3.64 -5.16
N MET A 76 8.50 2.52 -5.71
CA MET A 76 7.24 1.89 -5.29
C MET A 76 7.50 0.96 -4.10
N ASN A 77 6.76 1.15 -3.00
CA ASN A 77 6.81 0.21 -1.88
C ASN A 77 6.23 -1.14 -2.30
N TYR A 78 6.87 -2.23 -1.89
CA TYR A 78 6.37 -3.57 -2.17
C TYR A 78 6.49 -4.47 -0.95
N PHE A 79 5.57 -5.43 -0.87
CA PHE A 79 5.53 -6.42 0.20
C PHE A 79 5.45 -7.82 -0.41
N ILE A 80 6.31 -8.72 0.06
CA ILE A 80 6.31 -10.11 -0.40
C ILE A 80 5.53 -10.95 0.59
N MET A 81 4.39 -11.47 0.15
CA MET A 81 3.43 -12.25 0.94
C MET A 81 3.34 -13.66 0.37
N PRO A 82 3.90 -14.70 1.02
CA PRO A 82 4.05 -16.04 0.42
C PRO A 82 2.73 -16.78 0.13
N LYS A 83 1.59 -16.16 0.43
CA LYS A 83 0.25 -16.70 0.15
C LYS A 83 -0.26 -16.17 -1.19
N GLU A 84 -1.08 -16.98 -1.85
CA GLU A 84 -1.64 -16.65 -3.18
C GLU A 84 -3.09 -16.15 -3.12
N ASP A 85 -3.80 -16.44 -2.02
CA ASP A 85 -5.20 -16.04 -1.83
C ASP A 85 -5.30 -14.60 -1.30
N VAL A 86 -6.14 -13.78 -1.94
CA VAL A 86 -6.26 -12.34 -1.67
C VAL A 86 -6.60 -12.07 -0.21
N ASP A 87 -7.61 -12.75 0.36
CA ASP A 87 -8.03 -12.49 1.73
C ASP A 87 -6.94 -12.88 2.73
N SER A 88 -6.31 -14.03 2.50
CA SER A 88 -5.21 -14.50 3.34
C SER A 88 -3.98 -13.59 3.29
N VAL A 89 -3.75 -12.90 2.17
CA VAL A 89 -2.65 -11.95 1.97
C VAL A 89 -2.90 -10.65 2.71
N PHE A 90 -4.13 -10.14 2.67
CA PHE A 90 -4.48 -8.97 3.46
C PHE A 90 -4.45 -9.26 4.96
N ASP A 91 -4.89 -10.45 5.40
CA ASP A 91 -4.73 -10.88 6.80
C ASP A 91 -3.25 -10.88 7.23
N ASP A 92 -2.35 -11.40 6.39
CA ASP A 92 -0.91 -11.38 6.67
C ASP A 92 -0.35 -9.94 6.68
N PHE A 93 -0.81 -9.10 5.77
CA PHE A 93 -0.37 -7.72 5.64
C PHE A 93 -0.76 -6.85 6.86
N PHE A 94 -2.01 -6.94 7.34
CA PHE A 94 -2.45 -6.15 8.50
C PHE A 94 -1.88 -6.65 9.83
N HIS A 95 -1.45 -7.90 9.88
CA HIS A 95 -0.86 -8.52 11.08
C HIS A 95 0.64 -8.79 10.92
N PHE A 96 1.34 -8.03 10.08
CA PHE A 96 2.73 -8.30 9.71
C PHE A 96 3.68 -8.29 10.93
N ASP A 97 3.40 -7.49 11.97
CA ASP A 97 4.16 -7.47 13.23
C ASP A 97 4.17 -8.82 13.97
N ARG A 98 3.23 -9.72 13.66
CA ARG A 98 3.11 -11.05 14.28
C ARG A 98 3.71 -12.18 13.43
N LYS A 99 4.22 -11.88 12.22
CA LYS A 99 4.67 -12.89 11.23
C LYS A 99 6.04 -12.50 10.65
N ARG A 100 6.83 -13.49 10.22
CA ARG A 100 8.09 -13.24 9.47
C ARG A 100 7.75 -12.78 8.04
N VAL A 101 7.39 -11.51 7.88
CA VAL A 101 7.20 -10.86 6.58
C VAL A 101 8.50 -10.12 6.22
N ASP A 102 9.08 -10.40 5.05
CA ASP A 102 10.27 -9.67 4.56
C ASP A 102 9.79 -8.34 3.94
N TYR A 103 9.66 -7.32 4.80
CA TYR A 103 9.37 -5.95 4.39
C TYR A 103 10.66 -5.23 3.99
N ARG A 104 10.74 -4.73 2.76
CA ARG A 104 11.86 -3.88 2.31
C ARG A 104 11.31 -2.68 1.56
N SER A 105 11.44 -1.52 2.16
CA SER A 105 11.14 -0.22 1.57
C SER A 105 12.37 0.66 1.70
N GLU A 106 12.86 1.23 0.60
CA GLU A 106 13.87 2.29 0.66
C GLU A 106 13.29 3.60 1.23
N LEU A 107 11.96 3.75 1.27
CA LEU A 107 11.33 4.85 1.99
C LEU A 107 11.38 4.64 3.50
N ALA A 108 11.51 3.42 4.02
CA ALA A 108 11.57 3.17 5.47
C ALA A 108 12.86 3.70 6.14
N GLU A 109 13.94 3.93 5.40
CA GLU A 109 15.13 4.61 5.96
C GLU A 109 14.90 6.12 6.17
N HIS A 110 13.86 6.70 5.54
CA HIS A 110 13.54 8.13 5.60
C HIS A 110 12.09 8.47 6.00
N GLN A 111 11.21 7.48 6.10
CA GLN A 111 9.86 7.58 6.63
C GLN A 111 9.83 6.86 7.95
N GLN A 112 9.91 7.63 9.04
CA GLN A 112 9.37 7.19 10.31
C GLN A 112 7.87 6.95 10.08
N PHE A 113 7.47 5.68 10.01
CA PHE A 113 6.07 5.34 10.23
C PHE A 113 5.75 5.83 11.65
N PRO A 114 4.80 6.76 11.85
CA PRO A 114 4.34 7.06 13.20
C PRO A 114 3.89 5.72 13.79
N THR A 115 4.53 5.33 14.89
CA THR A 115 4.14 4.10 15.57
C THR A 115 2.65 4.22 15.93
N PRO A 116 1.86 3.14 15.88
CA PRO A 116 0.45 3.18 16.28
C PRO A 116 0.24 3.63 17.73
N PHE A 117 1.31 3.75 18.52
CA PHE A 117 1.34 4.14 19.92
C PHE A 117 1.67 5.62 20.19
N GLU A 118 1.94 6.44 19.17
CA GLU A 118 2.16 7.90 19.34
C GLU A 118 0.95 8.76 18.94
N LEU A 119 -0.27 8.22 19.06
CA LEU A 119 -1.52 9.00 19.04
C LEU A 119 -2.18 9.08 20.42
N SER A 120 -1.37 9.17 21.48
CA SER A 120 -1.87 9.60 22.79
C SER A 120 -0.88 10.57 23.43
N HIS A 121 -1.34 11.82 23.59
CA HIS A 121 -0.69 12.98 24.21
C HIS A 121 0.23 13.71 23.20
N ASP A 122 -0.15 14.79 22.53
CA ASP A 122 -0.87 15.97 23.00
C ASP A 122 -1.88 16.49 21.98
N PHE A 123 -3.16 16.21 22.20
CA PHE A 123 -4.23 17.02 21.62
C PHE A 123 -4.38 18.26 22.52
N ASN A 124 -3.51 19.26 22.34
CA ASN A 124 -3.79 20.59 22.85
C ASN A 124 -4.72 21.26 21.84
N ILE A 125 -6.02 20.93 21.94
CA ILE A 125 -7.07 21.73 21.32
C ILE A 125 -7.02 23.05 22.08
N GLY A 126 -6.32 24.04 21.53
CA GLY A 126 -6.59 25.42 21.88
C GLY A 126 -8.08 25.63 21.64
N TYR A 127 -8.84 25.73 22.73
CA TYR A 127 -10.17 26.30 22.68
C TYR A 127 -9.99 27.70 22.08
N VAL A 128 -10.40 27.84 20.83
CA VAL A 128 -10.77 29.15 20.32
C VAL A 128 -12.10 29.42 21.01
N ASP A 129 -12.04 30.15 22.12
CA ASP A 129 -13.22 30.86 22.61
C ASP A 129 -13.52 31.94 21.56
N ASP A 130 -14.41 31.58 20.63
CA ASP A 130 -15.24 32.53 19.91
C ASP A 130 -16.19 33.18 20.92
N ASP A 131 -15.70 34.21 21.62
CA ASP A 131 -16.53 35.22 22.27
C ASP A 131 -15.67 36.47 22.54
N ASP A 132 -15.45 37.28 21.50
CA ASP A 132 -15.37 38.73 21.66
C ASP A 132 -15.82 39.44 20.37
N ILE A 133 -17.14 39.41 20.20
CA ILE A 133 -17.91 40.40 19.46
C ILE A 133 -17.86 41.72 20.27
N GLY A 134 -17.20 42.74 19.70
CA GLY A 134 -17.64 44.13 19.80
C GLY A 134 -17.08 45.02 20.93
N GLY A 135 -16.58 46.19 20.51
CA GLY A 135 -16.97 47.45 21.14
C GLY A 135 -15.86 48.31 21.77
N SER A 136 -15.60 49.43 21.06
CA SER A 136 -15.00 50.71 21.50
C SER A 136 -13.51 50.75 21.88
#